data_AF-A0A9D7JBR5-F1
#
_entry.id   AF-A0A9D7JBR5-F1
#
_cell.length_a   1.000
_cell.length_b   1.000
_cell.length_c   1.000
_cell.angle_alpha   90.00
_cell.angle_beta   90.00
_cell.angle_gamma   90.00
#
_symmetry.space_group_name_H-M   'P 1'
#
loop_
_entity.id
_entity.type
_entity.pdbx_description
1 polymer ?
#
loop_
_entity_poly.entity_id
_entity_poly.type
_entity_poly.pdbx_seq_one_letter_code
_entity_poly.pdbx_strand_id
1 'polypeptide(L)'
;MAGPAHVAPAVVPAARPPTMPPAEIADTRATSTAPAEISGPPFSEVIIESLHRRMATKELAKSALQDAQSTIRIWCEVVGDRPLATYRRSDVSRFQETLIKLPKHYWRSEGAPEAHSAGDRRGRRSQ
;
A
#
# COMPACT_ATOMS: atom_id res chain seq x y z
N MET A 1 -46.79 -34.93 32.20
CA MET A 1 -45.61 -34.08 32.44
C MET A 1 -45.60 -33.02 31.36
N ALA A 2 -45.96 -31.79 31.73
CA ALA A 2 -46.13 -30.65 30.86
C ALA A 2 -44.78 -30.16 30.30
N GLY A 3 -44.76 -29.75 29.03
CA GLY A 3 -43.60 -29.09 28.42
C GLY A 3 -43.51 -27.62 28.79
N PRO A 4 -42.34 -26.98 28.63
CA PRO A 4 -42.23 -25.53 28.57
C PRO A 4 -42.14 -25.05 27.11
N ALA A 5 -43.10 -24.21 26.76
CA ALA A 5 -43.13 -23.38 25.57
C ALA A 5 -42.40 -22.04 25.80
N HIS A 6 -42.12 -21.37 24.67
CA HIS A 6 -41.72 -19.96 24.53
C HIS A 6 -40.26 -19.62 24.93
N VAL A 7 -39.54 -18.71 24.28
CA VAL A 7 -39.94 -17.43 23.66
C VAL A 7 -38.97 -17.11 22.49
N ALA A 8 -39.50 -16.71 21.34
CA ALA A 8 -38.72 -16.11 20.25
C ALA A 8 -38.40 -14.62 20.56
N PRO A 9 -37.18 -14.11 20.33
CA PRO A 9 -36.89 -12.70 20.53
C PRO A 9 -37.51 -11.84 19.42
N ALA A 10 -38.25 -10.82 19.85
CA ALA A 10 -38.95 -9.86 19.03
C ALA A 10 -37.98 -9.02 18.17
N VAL A 11 -38.31 -8.92 16.89
CA VAL A 11 -37.75 -7.94 15.95
C VAL A 11 -38.25 -6.55 16.36
N VAL A 12 -37.32 -5.67 16.74
CA VAL A 12 -37.60 -4.25 17.00
C VAL A 12 -37.53 -3.50 15.66
N PRO A 13 -38.61 -2.85 15.18
CA PRO A 13 -38.53 -1.97 14.02
C PRO A 13 -38.32 -0.51 14.44
N ALA A 14 -37.45 0.14 13.64
CA ALA A 14 -37.46 1.56 13.29
C ALA A 14 -37.10 2.62 14.35
N ALA A 15 -35.93 3.24 14.14
CA ALA A 15 -35.79 4.69 14.28
C ALA A 15 -35.23 5.23 12.96
N ARG A 16 -36.09 5.89 12.16
CA ARG A 16 -35.65 6.65 10.98
C ARG A 16 -34.98 7.94 11.48
N PRO A 17 -33.81 8.33 10.96
CA PRO A 17 -33.21 9.61 11.31
C PRO A 17 -34.09 10.78 10.81
N PRO A 18 -34.12 11.91 11.53
CA PRO A 18 -34.88 13.08 11.11
C PRO A 18 -34.30 13.67 9.82
N THR A 19 -35.18 13.89 8.84
CA THR A 19 -34.91 14.66 7.63
C THR A 19 -34.59 16.11 8.01
N MET A 20 -33.32 16.50 7.95
CA MET A 20 -32.93 17.91 7.99
C MET A 20 -33.32 18.61 6.68
N PRO A 21 -33.75 19.89 6.71
CA PRO A 21 -33.97 20.68 5.52
C PRO A 21 -32.66 20.93 4.76
N PRO A 22 -32.70 21.20 3.44
CA PRO A 22 -31.51 21.53 2.67
C PRO A 22 -30.94 22.85 3.16
N ALA A 23 -29.84 22.80 3.89
CA ALA A 23 -28.99 23.97 4.09
C ALA A 23 -28.39 24.30 2.73
N GLU A 24 -28.85 25.40 2.15
CA GLU A 24 -28.29 26.07 0.99
C GLU A 24 -26.82 26.38 1.29
N ILE A 25 -25.92 25.52 0.82
CA ILE A 25 -24.48 25.73 0.97
C ILE A 25 -24.12 26.82 -0.02
N ALA A 26 -24.10 28.05 0.48
CA ALA A 26 -23.57 29.20 -0.21
C ALA A 26 -22.18 28.85 -0.76
N ASP A 27 -22.10 28.89 -2.08
CA ASP A 27 -20.93 28.74 -2.91
C ASP A 27 -19.83 29.70 -2.42
N THR A 28 -18.98 29.21 -1.54
CA THR A 28 -17.85 29.97 -1.02
C THR A 28 -16.72 29.81 -2.03
N ARG A 29 -16.89 30.56 -3.13
CA ARG A 29 -15.87 31.18 -3.97
C ARG A 29 -14.49 30.56 -3.78
N ALA A 30 -14.11 29.73 -4.75
CA ALA A 30 -12.75 29.30 -4.99
C ALA A 30 -11.78 30.49 -4.96
N THR A 31 -11.12 30.69 -3.82
CA THR A 31 -9.91 31.49 -3.76
C THR A 31 -8.82 30.68 -4.46
N SER A 32 -8.63 31.00 -5.74
CA SER A 32 -7.49 30.59 -6.55
C SER A 32 -6.22 31.19 -5.93
N THR A 33 -5.72 30.56 -4.87
CA THR A 33 -4.39 30.80 -4.34
C THR A 33 -3.40 30.26 -5.37
N ALA A 34 -2.52 31.14 -5.86
CA ALA A 34 -1.41 30.80 -6.72
C ALA A 34 -0.67 29.53 -6.23
N PRO A 35 -0.10 28.71 -7.13
CA PRO A 35 0.61 27.50 -6.72
C PRO A 35 1.81 27.93 -5.86
N ALA A 36 1.65 27.86 -4.54
CA ALA A 36 2.77 27.87 -3.63
C ALA A 36 3.67 26.72 -4.08
N GLU A 37 4.92 27.02 -4.43
CA GLU A 37 5.91 26.00 -4.74
C GLU A 37 5.97 25.06 -3.53
N ILE A 38 5.38 23.88 -3.68
CA ILE A 38 5.40 22.84 -2.67
C ILE A 38 6.82 22.30 -2.66
N SER A 39 7.71 23.01 -1.95
CA SER A 39 9.08 22.62 -1.74
C SER A 39 9.16 21.75 -0.50
N GLY A 40 9.67 20.54 -0.67
CA GLY A 40 9.83 19.56 0.40
C GLY A 40 10.73 18.41 -0.05
N PRO A 41 11.20 17.58 0.89
CA PRO A 41 12.00 16.42 0.55
C PRO A 41 11.21 15.46 -0.36
N PRO A 42 11.89 14.75 -1.26
CA PRO A 42 11.26 13.75 -2.10
C PRO A 42 10.62 12.64 -1.27
N PHE A 43 9.60 12.00 -1.83
CA PHE A 43 8.89 10.91 -1.16
C PHE A 43 9.83 9.77 -0.76
N SER A 44 10.76 9.39 -1.65
CA SER A 44 11.69 8.29 -1.40
C SER A 44 12.51 8.49 -0.12
N GLU A 45 12.96 9.72 0.15
CA GLU A 45 13.71 10.06 1.35
C GLU A 45 12.83 9.94 2.61
N VAL A 46 11.64 10.56 2.58
CA VAL A 46 10.70 10.58 3.72
C VAL A 46 10.25 9.17 4.08
N ILE A 47 9.92 8.33 3.09
CA ILE A 47 9.42 6.98 3.35
C ILE A 47 10.53 6.06 3.88
N ILE A 48 11.75 6.18 3.38
CA ILE A 48 12.89 5.39 3.87
C ILE A 48 13.21 5.75 5.32
N GLU A 49 13.23 7.05 5.65
CA GLU A 49 13.44 7.50 7.03
C GLU A 49 12.34 6.96 7.97
N SER A 50 11.08 7.04 7.52
CA SER A 50 9.94 6.49 8.28
C SER A 50 10.08 4.99 8.52
N LEU A 51 10.47 4.21 7.51
CA LEU A 51 10.67 2.77 7.65
C LEU A 51 11.82 2.43 8.60
N HIS A 52 12.95 3.16 8.51
CA HIS A 52 14.06 2.99 9.47
C HIS A 52 13.62 3.29 10.90
N ARG A 53 12.82 4.35 11.11
CA ARG A 53 12.27 4.67 12.43
C ARG A 53 11.39 3.55 12.98
N ARG A 54 10.53 2.96 12.14
CA ARG A 54 9.65 1.85 12.53
C ARG A 54 10.41 0.54 12.78
N MET A 55 11.53 0.32 12.09
CA MET A 55 12.45 -0.77 12.42
C MET A 55 13.11 -0.57 13.78
N ALA A 56 13.53 0.66 14.09
CA ALA A 56 14.14 0.98 15.39
C ALA A 56 13.16 0.76 16.56
N THR A 57 11.86 1.04 16.35
CA THR A 57 10.79 0.76 17.33
C THR A 57 10.31 -0.69 17.34
N LYS A 58 10.90 -1.57 16.50
CA LYS A 58 10.51 -2.99 16.32
C LYS A 58 9.06 -3.18 15.84
N GLU A 59 8.45 -2.16 15.25
CA GLU A 59 7.14 -2.26 14.59
C GLU A 59 7.24 -2.95 13.22
N LEU A 60 8.44 -2.96 12.63
CA LEU A 60 8.68 -3.49 11.30
C LEU A 60 9.85 -4.48 11.30
N ALA A 61 9.65 -5.64 10.68
CA ALA A 61 10.70 -6.63 10.45
C ALA A 61 11.69 -6.16 9.37
N LYS A 62 12.94 -6.62 9.44
CA LYS A 62 13.97 -6.27 8.45
C LYS A 62 13.65 -6.75 7.03
N SER A 63 12.98 -7.89 6.88
CA SER A 63 12.51 -8.38 5.57
C SER A 63 11.50 -7.44 4.92
N ALA A 64 10.62 -6.82 5.71
CA ALA A 64 9.63 -5.88 5.20
C ALA A 64 10.26 -4.59 4.65
N LEU A 65 11.47 -4.21 5.09
CA LEU A 65 12.22 -3.10 4.48
C LEU A 65 12.65 -3.44 3.04
N GLN A 66 13.11 -4.67 2.79
CA GLN A 66 13.54 -5.10 1.45
C GLN A 66 12.35 -5.16 0.47
N ASP A 67 11.21 -5.68 0.94
CA ASP A 67 9.97 -5.69 0.16
C ASP A 67 9.47 -4.26 -0.12
N ALA A 68 9.56 -3.39 0.89
CA ALA A 68 9.19 -1.98 0.75
C ALA A 68 10.09 -1.25 -0.23
N GLN A 69 11.41 -1.50 -0.25
CA GLN A 69 12.34 -0.86 -1.20
C GLN A 69 11.95 -1.14 -2.66
N SER A 70 11.60 -2.39 -2.97
CA SER A 70 11.14 -2.75 -4.32
C SER A 70 9.85 -2.02 -4.68
N THR A 71 8.91 -1.93 -3.73
CA THR A 71 7.64 -1.22 -3.92
C THR A 71 7.83 0.28 -4.10
N ILE A 72 8.67 0.91 -3.29
CA ILE A 72 9.01 2.34 -3.36
C ILE A 72 9.65 2.65 -4.73
N ARG A 73 10.57 1.79 -5.19
CA ARG A 73 11.19 1.95 -6.51
C ARG A 73 10.15 1.95 -7.63
N ILE A 74 9.27 0.94 -7.68
CA ILE A 74 8.23 0.86 -8.72
C ILE A 74 7.29 2.07 -8.63
N TRP A 75 6.93 2.51 -7.41
CA TRP A 75 6.13 3.72 -7.23
C TRP A 75 6.81 4.95 -7.85
N CYS A 76 8.07 5.20 -7.52
CA CYS A 76 8.85 6.32 -8.07
C CYS A 76 9.01 6.22 -9.60
N GLU A 77 9.17 5.02 -10.16
CA GLU A 77 9.24 4.81 -11.62
C GLU A 77 7.91 5.14 -12.31
N VAL A 78 6.77 4.80 -11.69
CA VAL A 78 5.43 4.96 -12.30
C VAL A 78 4.86 6.37 -12.11
N VAL A 79 4.99 6.91 -10.91
CA VAL A 79 4.35 8.17 -10.49
C VAL A 79 5.33 9.35 -10.50
N GLY A 80 6.63 9.06 -10.38
CA GLY A 80 7.69 10.05 -10.17
C GLY A 80 7.99 10.26 -8.70
N ASP A 81 9.25 10.54 -8.38
CA ASP A 81 9.68 10.89 -7.03
C ASP A 81 9.56 12.40 -6.82
N ARG A 82 8.53 12.80 -6.09
CA ARG A 82 8.18 14.20 -5.81
C ARG A 82 7.79 14.40 -4.34
N PRO A 83 7.70 15.64 -3.84
CA PRO A 83 7.37 15.90 -2.45
C PRO A 83 6.00 15.32 -2.06
N LEU A 84 5.86 14.83 -0.83
CA LEU A 84 4.67 14.08 -0.38
C LEU A 84 3.35 14.86 -0.57
N ALA A 85 3.37 16.17 -0.38
CA ALA A 85 2.18 17.03 -0.52
C ALA A 85 1.72 17.22 -1.99
N THR A 86 2.51 16.80 -2.97
CA THR A 86 2.16 16.91 -4.40
C THR A 86 1.40 15.69 -4.93
N TYR A 87 1.35 14.58 -4.19
CA TYR A 87 0.59 13.39 -4.61
C TYR A 87 -0.91 13.60 -4.44
N ARG A 88 -1.65 13.01 -5.38
CA ARG A 88 -3.10 13.03 -5.49
C ARG A 88 -3.60 11.59 -5.52
N ARG A 89 -4.91 11.42 -5.28
CA ARG A 89 -5.57 10.11 -5.38
C ARG A 89 -5.42 9.48 -6.77
N SER A 90 -5.38 10.30 -7.82
CA SER A 90 -5.17 9.84 -9.20
C SER A 90 -3.84 9.12 -9.41
N ASP A 91 -2.81 9.47 -8.65
CA ASP A 91 -1.51 8.80 -8.75
C ASP A 91 -1.57 7.37 -8.22
N VAL A 92 -2.33 7.15 -7.15
CA VAL A 92 -2.59 5.81 -6.60
C VAL A 92 -3.34 4.96 -7.62
N SER A 93 -4.36 5.52 -8.28
CA SER A 93 -5.08 4.84 -9.36
C SER A 93 -4.13 4.44 -10.50
N ARG A 94 -3.27 5.36 -10.94
CA ARG A 94 -2.26 5.08 -11.99
C ARG A 94 -1.30 3.97 -11.58
N PHE A 95 -0.83 3.99 -10.34
CA PHE A 95 0.03 2.94 -9.80
C PHE A 95 -0.68 1.58 -9.78
N GLN A 96 -1.92 1.51 -9.30
CA GLN A 96 -2.72 0.28 -9.29
C GLN A 96 -2.98 -0.27 -10.69
N GLU A 97 -3.35 0.60 -11.64
CA GLU A 97 -3.52 0.20 -13.05
C GLU A 97 -2.23 -0.36 -13.64
N THR A 98 -1.09 0.22 -13.27
CA THR A 98 0.21 -0.26 -13.72
C THR A 98 0.52 -1.63 -13.13
N LEU A 99 0.26 -1.84 -11.84
CA LEU A 99 0.42 -3.15 -11.18
C LEU A 99 -0.46 -4.24 -11.79
N ILE A 100 -1.67 -3.90 -12.24
CA ILE A 100 -2.57 -4.85 -12.93
C ILE A 100 -2.02 -5.24 -14.32
N LYS A 101 -1.42 -4.28 -15.03
CA LYS A 101 -0.88 -4.48 -16.39
C LYS A 101 0.51 -5.13 -16.39
N LEU A 102 1.24 -5.05 -15.28
CA LEU A 102 2.55 -5.66 -15.13
C LEU A 102 2.44 -7.18 -15.32
N PRO A 103 3.16 -7.77 -16.28
CA PRO A 103 3.20 -9.22 -16.43
C PRO A 103 3.63 -9.88 -15.12
N LYS A 104 3.08 -11.06 -14.82
CA LYS A 104 3.45 -11.92 -13.66
C LYS A 104 4.91 -12.41 -13.71
N HIS A 105 5.82 -11.68 -14.33
CA HIS A 105 7.26 -11.94 -14.29
C HIS A 105 7.97 -10.85 -13.48
N TYR A 106 7.33 -9.70 -13.21
CA TYR A 106 7.91 -8.58 -12.46
C TYR A 106 7.76 -8.67 -10.93
N TRP A 107 6.84 -9.50 -10.42
CA TRP A 107 6.57 -9.69 -8.98
C TRP A 107 7.62 -10.52 -8.24
N ARG A 108 8.43 -11.29 -8.98
CA ARG A 108 9.62 -11.94 -8.44
C ARG A 108 10.81 -11.43 -9.23
N SER A 109 11.50 -10.45 -8.67
CA SER A 109 12.95 -10.34 -8.94
C SER A 109 13.49 -11.76 -8.76
N GLU A 110 14.10 -12.33 -9.79
CA GLU A 110 14.81 -13.60 -9.69
C GLU A 110 15.91 -13.45 -8.61
N GLY A 111 15.50 -13.69 -7.38
CA GLY A 111 16.39 -13.94 -6.27
C GLY A 111 16.98 -15.31 -6.50
N ALA A 112 18.20 -15.28 -7.03
CA ALA A 112 19.22 -16.32 -7.11
C ALA A 112 19.58 -16.66 -8.56
N PRO A 113 20.81 -16.37 -9.02
CA PRO A 113 21.43 -17.31 -9.94
C PRO A 113 21.42 -18.66 -9.19
N GLU A 114 20.52 -19.54 -9.61
CA GLU A 114 20.59 -20.95 -9.30
C GLU A 114 21.99 -21.37 -9.74
N ALA A 115 22.89 -21.53 -8.78
CA ALA A 115 24.21 -22.06 -8.98
C ALA A 115 24.05 -23.54 -9.34
N HIS A 116 23.53 -23.81 -10.53
CA HIS A 116 23.80 -25.00 -11.29
C HIS A 116 25.28 -24.97 -11.68
N SER A 117 26.16 -25.11 -10.70
CA SER A 117 27.47 -25.71 -10.97
C SER A 117 27.25 -27.22 -10.98
N ALA A 118 26.67 -27.63 -12.11
CA ALA A 118 26.60 -29.01 -12.53
C ALA A 118 28.02 -29.55 -12.69
N GLY A 119 28.33 -30.55 -11.87
CA GLY A 119 29.24 -31.64 -12.24
C GLY A 119 30.72 -31.31 -12.31
N ASP A 120 31.46 -31.74 -11.30
CA ASP A 120 32.67 -32.52 -11.58
C ASP A 120 32.67 -33.80 -10.75
N ARG A 121 31.93 -34.79 -11.25
CA ARG A 121 32.20 -36.19 -10.97
C ARG A 121 33.35 -36.63 -11.87
N ARG A 122 34.59 -36.39 -11.45
CA ARG A 122 35.78 -37.14 -11.93
C ARG A 122 36.52 -37.62 -10.68
N GLY A 123 36.25 -38.85 -10.24
CA GLY A 123 37.10 -40.01 -10.55
C GLY A 123 38.08 -40.20 -9.39
N ARG A 124 37.84 -41.07 -8.41
CA ARG A 124 38.00 -42.54 -8.46
C ARG A 124 39.20 -43.01 -9.30
N ARG A 125 40.37 -43.12 -8.67
CA ARG A 125 41.34 -44.26 -8.72
C ARG A 125 42.66 -43.80 -8.08
N SER A 126 43.09 -44.45 -6.99
CA SER A 126 44.21 -45.43 -6.97
C SER A 126 45.54 -44.76 -7.34
N GLN A 127 46.53 -44.62 -6.46
CA GLN A 127 47.08 -45.55 -5.46
C GLN A 127 47.58 -44.81 -4.22
#